data_AF-A0A0Q9LS79-F1
#
_entry.id   AF-A0A0Q9LS79-F1
#
_cell.length_a   1.000
_cell.length_b   1.000
_cell.length_c   1.000
_cell.angle_alpha   90.00
_cell.angle_beta   90.00
_cell.angle_gamma   90.00
#
_symmetry.space_group_name_H-M   'P 1'
#
loop_
_entity.id
_entity.type
_entity.pdbx_description
1 polymer ?
#
loop_
_entity_poly.entity_id
_entity_poly.type
_entity_poly.pdbx_seq_one_letter_code
_entity_poly.pdbx_strand_id
1 'polypeptide(L)'
;MRVVWTVVGFLGGGIVGLVLVLPRLRFLRPRRVLACDLCQRRHRRLLVAMVLLAALSVTGFGLRASQKARELPACVADVSISEGRRVIDPQVPRRGSLRSTVRSVLTAPVSGLALAFAEVRGRGLCSVGDPPITLAFVPQSKDHPGSMVGEVFLSSPTPRINPVRAAMLARHESRHVDQWAVCSTIGGIGLLPVAYLVDSTVYPGSENHFEQSAGLDAGGYAPPPHPPVGPRPWAVAFWVAVVLVIGRRRIRWAVRTLVRRHSTHAPDRCPVHTPGWT
;
A
#
# COMPACT_ATOMS: atom_id res chain seq x y z
N MET A 1 12.09 25.09 7.73
CA MET A 1 12.58 23.72 7.40
C MET A 1 11.89 22.58 8.18
N ARG A 2 11.59 22.70 9.49
CA ARG A 2 11.01 21.58 10.27
C ARG A 2 9.63 21.13 9.75
N VAL A 3 8.74 22.09 9.44
CA VAL A 3 7.39 21.81 8.91
C VAL A 3 7.42 21.04 7.60
N VAL A 4 8.26 21.46 6.65
CA VAL A 4 8.41 20.79 5.34
C VAL A 4 8.77 19.32 5.51
N TRP A 5 9.71 19.00 6.40
CA TRP A 5 10.10 17.61 6.64
C TRP A 5 9.01 16.80 7.34
N THR A 6 8.24 17.40 8.25
CA THR A 6 7.06 16.74 8.85
C THR A 6 6.04 16.36 7.77
N VAL A 7 5.75 17.28 6.85
CA VAL A 7 4.82 17.04 5.73
C VAL A 7 5.36 15.95 4.81
N VAL A 8 6.62 16.02 4.39
CA VAL A 8 7.25 14.99 3.55
C VAL A 8 7.27 13.61 4.23
N GLY A 9 7.58 13.58 5.53
CA GLY A 9 7.57 12.35 6.31
C GLY A 9 6.19 11.70 6.33
N PHE A 10 5.14 12.49 6.59
CA PHE A 10 3.78 11.98 6.59
C PHE A 10 3.29 11.54 5.20
N LEU A 11 3.49 12.38 4.17
CA LEU A 11 3.03 12.07 2.81
C LEU A 11 3.76 10.86 2.22
N GLY A 12 5.03 10.66 2.56
CA GLY A 12 5.82 9.54 2.07
C GLY A 12 5.60 8.24 2.85
N GLY A 13 5.50 8.32 4.17
CA GLY A 13 5.54 7.14 5.05
C GLY A 13 4.48 7.11 6.16
N GLY A 14 3.45 7.95 6.10
CA GLY A 14 2.39 8.02 7.10
C GLY A 14 2.89 8.39 8.50
N ILE A 15 2.25 7.83 9.53
CA ILE A 15 2.64 7.99 10.93
C ILE A 15 4.07 7.48 11.15
N VAL A 16 4.48 6.38 10.53
CA VAL A 16 5.85 5.85 10.63
C VAL A 16 6.86 6.87 10.08
N GLY A 17 6.57 7.49 8.95
CA GLY A 17 7.41 8.54 8.37
C GLY A 17 7.54 9.76 9.27
N LEU A 18 6.45 10.17 9.95
CA LEU A 18 6.49 11.22 10.97
C LEU A 18 7.43 10.86 12.13
N VAL A 19 7.28 9.66 12.69
CA VAL A 19 8.12 9.12 13.77
C VAL A 19 9.60 9.13 13.36
N LEU A 20 9.92 8.78 12.11
CA LEU A 20 11.29 8.80 11.59
C LEU A 20 11.89 10.21 11.42
N VAL A 21 11.05 11.21 11.19
CA VAL A 21 11.49 12.59 10.95
C VAL A 21 11.53 13.44 12.22
N LEU A 22 10.70 13.13 13.22
CA LEU A 22 10.56 13.95 14.42
C LEU A 22 11.88 14.07 15.21
N PRO A 23 12.28 15.31 15.58
CA PRO A 23 13.58 15.58 16.21
C PRO A 23 13.71 14.92 17.58
N ARG A 24 12.59 14.71 18.31
CA ARG A 24 12.59 14.04 19.61
C ARG A 24 13.02 12.57 19.54
N LEU A 25 12.77 11.91 18.41
CA LEU A 25 13.20 10.53 18.16
C LEU A 25 14.59 10.47 17.51
N ARG A 26 15.07 11.61 16.97
CA ARG A 26 16.45 11.79 16.52
C ARG A 26 17.45 12.06 17.66
N PHE A 27 17.01 12.26 18.90
CA PHE A 27 17.92 12.44 20.06
C PHE A 27 18.88 11.26 20.26
N LEU A 28 18.54 10.08 19.73
CA LEU A 28 19.44 8.91 19.70
C LEU A 28 20.52 8.98 18.60
N ARG A 29 20.57 10.01 17.76
CA ARG A 29 21.68 10.23 16.81
C ARG A 29 22.65 11.27 17.39
N PRO A 30 23.78 10.83 17.98
CA PRO A 30 24.83 11.76 18.40
C PRO A 30 25.23 12.68 17.25
N ARG A 31 25.49 13.97 17.52
CA ARG A 31 25.98 14.95 16.52
C ARG A 31 27.16 14.41 15.69
N ARG A 32 27.99 13.53 16.28
CA ARG A 32 29.11 12.84 15.63
C ARG A 32 28.70 11.89 14.47
N VAL A 33 27.46 11.39 14.45
CA VAL A 33 26.94 10.55 13.33
C VAL A 33 26.78 11.36 12.05
N LEU A 34 26.61 12.68 12.15
CA LEU A 34 26.56 13.57 10.99
C LEU A 34 27.94 13.83 10.39
N ALA A 35 29.04 13.54 11.09
CA ALA A 35 30.39 13.69 10.54
C ALA A 35 30.83 12.48 9.68
N CYS A 36 30.09 11.36 9.72
CA CYS A 36 30.46 10.16 8.97
C CYS A 36 29.83 10.12 7.58
N ASP A 37 30.66 10.02 6.53
CA ASP A 37 30.22 9.99 5.13
C ASP A 37 29.23 8.86 4.80
N LEU A 38 29.42 7.67 5.40
CA LEU A 38 28.52 6.54 5.18
C LEU A 38 27.14 6.77 5.80
N CYS A 39 27.11 7.36 7.01
CA CYS A 39 25.87 7.76 7.67
C CYS A 39 25.16 8.86 6.88
N GLN A 40 25.89 9.87 6.41
CA GLN A 40 25.36 10.93 5.57
C GLN A 40 24.79 10.36 4.27
N ARG A 41 25.52 9.51 3.55
CA ARG A 41 25.04 8.87 2.30
C ARG A 41 23.76 8.07 2.52
N ARG A 42 23.69 7.23 3.56
CA ARG A 42 22.46 6.49 3.90
C ARG A 42 21.31 7.41 4.26
N HIS A 43 21.59 8.47 5.02
CA HIS A 43 20.57 9.45 5.36
C HIS A 43 20.04 10.17 4.12
N ARG A 44 20.91 10.62 3.22
CA ARG A 44 20.54 11.22 1.93
C ARG A 44 19.68 10.27 1.10
N ARG A 45 20.05 9.00 0.99
CA ARG A 45 19.23 7.98 0.29
C ARG A 45 17.84 7.83 0.90
N LEU A 46 17.73 7.78 2.23
CA LEU A 46 16.43 7.73 2.92
C LEU A 46 15.61 9.00 2.67
N LEU A 47 16.23 10.18 2.72
CA LEU A 47 15.56 11.44 2.43
C LEU A 47 15.06 11.48 0.99
N VAL A 48 15.89 11.07 0.02
CA VAL A 48 15.50 10.96 -1.39
C VAL A 48 14.32 10.01 -1.54
N ALA A 49 14.35 8.83 -0.92
CA ALA A 49 13.23 7.89 -0.96
C ALA A 49 11.94 8.49 -0.38
N MET A 50 12.01 9.17 0.77
CA MET A 50 10.84 9.84 1.36
C MET A 50 10.30 10.98 0.47
N VAL A 51 11.18 11.76 -0.15
CA VAL A 51 10.79 12.82 -1.09
C VAL A 51 10.13 12.23 -2.33
N LEU A 52 10.67 11.15 -2.89
CA LEU A 52 10.07 10.46 -4.04
C LEU A 52 8.69 9.89 -3.69
N LEU A 53 8.54 9.26 -2.53
CA LEU A 53 7.24 8.76 -2.06
C LEU A 53 6.25 9.91 -1.83
N ALA A 54 6.68 11.01 -1.22
CA ALA A 54 5.83 12.18 -1.03
C ALA A 54 5.41 12.81 -2.37
N ALA A 55 6.33 12.90 -3.34
CA ALA A 55 6.04 13.39 -4.67
C ALA A 55 5.02 12.49 -5.38
N LEU A 56 5.23 11.17 -5.36
CA LEU A 56 4.27 10.20 -5.88
C LEU A 56 2.90 10.34 -5.21
N SER A 57 2.86 10.54 -3.89
CA SER A 57 1.62 10.73 -3.16
C SER A 57 0.87 12.00 -3.58
N VAL A 58 1.58 13.12 -3.75
CA VAL A 58 0.98 14.39 -4.21
C VAL A 58 0.51 14.26 -5.65
N THR A 59 1.32 13.69 -6.54
CA THR A 59 0.95 13.44 -7.94
C THR A 59 -0.29 12.56 -8.02
N GLY A 60 -0.30 11.43 -7.30
CA GLY A 60 -1.46 10.55 -7.20
C GLY A 60 -2.70 11.25 -6.69
N PHE A 61 -2.58 12.05 -5.63
CA PHE A 61 -3.70 12.83 -5.11
C PHE A 61 -4.25 13.80 -6.16
N GLY A 62 -3.37 14.54 -6.85
CA GLY A 62 -3.76 15.47 -7.91
C GLY A 62 -4.46 14.79 -9.08
N LEU A 63 -3.97 13.62 -9.50
CA LEU A 63 -4.59 12.80 -10.54
C LEU A 63 -5.98 12.33 -10.13
N ARG A 64 -6.15 11.86 -8.89
CA ARG A 64 -7.47 11.44 -8.38
C ARG A 64 -8.45 12.62 -8.28
N ALA A 65 -7.98 13.78 -7.83
CA ALA A 65 -8.81 14.99 -7.78
C ALA A 65 -9.25 15.42 -9.19
N SER A 66 -8.32 15.38 -10.17
CA SER A 66 -8.61 15.68 -11.57
C SER A 66 -9.62 14.70 -12.16
N GLN A 67 -9.47 13.41 -11.89
CA GLN A 67 -10.42 12.40 -12.38
C GLN A 67 -11.79 12.55 -11.74
N LYS A 68 -11.92 12.84 -10.43
CA LYS A 68 -13.25 13.06 -9.82
C LYS A 68 -14.03 14.20 -10.47
N ALA A 69 -13.35 15.17 -11.09
CA ALA A 69 -14.00 16.22 -11.87
C ALA A 69 -14.51 15.75 -13.24
N ARG A 70 -14.01 14.62 -13.75
CA ARG A 70 -14.45 13.94 -14.97
C ARG A 70 -15.37 12.80 -14.56
N GLU A 71 -16.67 13.08 -14.42
CA GLU A 71 -17.66 12.06 -14.07
C GLU A 71 -17.46 10.80 -14.93
N LEU A 72 -17.17 9.66 -14.31
CA LEU A 72 -16.99 8.40 -15.05
C LEU A 72 -18.35 7.84 -15.44
N PRO A 73 -18.48 7.23 -16.62
CA PRO A 73 -19.67 6.48 -16.95
C PRO A 73 -19.88 5.35 -15.94
N ALA A 74 -21.14 5.08 -15.60
CA ALA A 74 -21.49 3.84 -14.91
C ALA A 74 -21.04 2.66 -15.79
N CYS A 75 -20.57 1.59 -15.17
CA CYS A 75 -20.27 0.36 -15.89
C CYS A 75 -21.58 -0.22 -16.44
N VAL A 76 -21.94 0.16 -17.66
CA VAL A 76 -23.03 -0.50 -18.38
C VAL A 76 -22.49 -1.86 -18.79
N ALA A 77 -22.98 -2.91 -18.13
CA ALA A 77 -22.79 -4.25 -18.64
C ALA A 77 -23.54 -4.32 -19.98
N ASP A 78 -22.82 -4.12 -21.09
CA ASP A 78 -23.33 -4.55 -22.37
C ASP A 78 -23.52 -6.06 -22.28
N VAL A 79 -24.79 -6.44 -22.14
CA VAL A 79 -25.37 -7.77 -22.32
C VAL A 79 -24.88 -8.87 -21.34
N SER A 80 -25.77 -9.24 -20.41
CA SER A 80 -25.97 -10.66 -20.10
C SER A 80 -26.46 -11.35 -21.39
N ILE A 81 -25.55 -11.98 -22.13
CA ILE A 81 -25.83 -12.66 -23.42
C ILE A 81 -26.76 -13.88 -23.25
N SER A 82 -27.23 -14.23 -22.05
CA SER A 82 -28.21 -15.30 -21.88
C SER A 82 -29.67 -14.85 -21.81
N GLU A 83 -30.00 -13.57 -21.58
CA GLU A 83 -31.40 -13.19 -21.24
C GLU A 83 -31.95 -11.90 -21.85
N GLY A 84 -31.20 -11.15 -22.66
CA GLY A 84 -31.74 -9.99 -23.41
C GLY A 84 -32.32 -8.84 -22.57
N ARG A 85 -32.20 -8.89 -21.22
CA ARG A 85 -32.61 -7.80 -20.33
C ARG A 85 -31.46 -6.82 -20.13
N ARG A 86 -31.70 -5.56 -20.47
CA ARG A 86 -30.89 -4.43 -19.98
C ARG A 86 -31.06 -4.36 -18.46
N VAL A 87 -29.99 -4.63 -17.72
CA VAL A 87 -29.95 -4.34 -16.29
C VAL A 87 -29.50 -2.90 -16.16
N ILE A 88 -30.46 -2.02 -15.91
CA ILE A 88 -30.18 -0.65 -15.47
C ILE A 88 -29.68 -0.78 -14.04
N ASP A 89 -28.37 -0.58 -13.83
CA ASP A 89 -27.79 -0.56 -12.49
C ASP A 89 -28.55 0.52 -11.67
N PRO A 90 -29.07 0.22 -10.48
CA PRO A 90 -29.78 1.19 -9.66
C PRO A 90 -28.94 2.46 -9.52
N GLN A 91 -29.59 3.62 -9.69
CA GLN A 91 -28.94 4.92 -9.61
C GLN A 91 -28.02 4.98 -8.39
N VAL A 92 -26.72 5.23 -8.64
CA VAL A 92 -25.73 5.45 -7.58
C VAL A 92 -26.21 6.60 -6.70
N PRO A 93 -26.50 6.37 -5.40
CA PRO A 93 -26.96 7.44 -4.53
C PRO A 93 -25.92 8.56 -4.46
N ARG A 94 -26.38 9.79 -4.68
CA ARG A 94 -25.52 10.98 -4.87
C ARG A 94 -24.81 11.48 -3.60
N ARG A 95 -25.10 10.91 -2.42
CA ARG A 95 -24.50 11.30 -1.13
C ARG A 95 -23.65 10.17 -0.56
N GLY A 96 -22.33 10.31 -0.68
CA GLY A 96 -21.39 9.48 0.05
C GLY A 96 -21.50 9.71 1.56
N SER A 97 -21.35 8.64 2.35
CA SER A 97 -21.19 8.75 3.80
C SER A 97 -19.89 9.49 4.15
N LEU A 98 -19.79 10.04 5.36
CA LEU A 98 -18.54 10.61 5.86
C LEU A 98 -17.39 9.58 5.79
N ARG A 99 -17.68 8.32 6.11
CA ARG A 99 -16.73 7.21 6.01
C ARG A 99 -16.22 7.02 4.58
N SER A 100 -17.11 7.01 3.57
CA SER A 100 -16.69 6.84 2.18
C SER A 100 -15.87 8.03 1.68
N THR A 101 -16.17 9.25 2.16
CA THR A 101 -15.37 10.44 1.86
C THR A 101 -13.97 10.35 2.47
N VAL A 102 -13.88 10.01 3.76
CA VAL A 102 -12.60 9.90 4.47
C VAL A 102 -11.69 8.86 3.82
N ARG A 103 -12.19 7.64 3.58
CA ARG A 103 -11.36 6.60 2.93
C ARG A 103 -10.95 7.00 1.50
N SER A 104 -11.80 7.72 0.76
CA SER A 104 -11.47 8.20 -0.59
C SER A 104 -10.34 9.21 -0.57
N VAL A 105 -10.30 10.10 0.42
CA VAL A 105 -9.18 11.04 0.63
C VAL A 105 -7.91 10.29 1.02
N LEU A 106 -8.00 9.33 1.95
CA LEU A 106 -6.84 8.58 2.45
C LEU A 106 -6.20 7.68 1.38
N THR A 107 -7.00 7.19 0.44
CA THR A 107 -6.53 6.33 -0.66
C THR A 107 -6.27 7.09 -1.95
N ALA A 108 -6.64 8.38 -2.05
CA ALA A 108 -6.47 9.19 -3.26
C ALA A 108 -5.06 9.13 -3.86
N PRO A 109 -3.96 9.16 -3.08
CA PRO A 109 -2.62 8.97 -3.60
C PRO A 109 -2.45 7.70 -4.46
N VAL A 110 -2.81 6.54 -3.92
CA VAL A 110 -2.64 5.26 -4.63
C VAL A 110 -3.66 5.08 -5.74
N SER A 111 -4.90 5.53 -5.52
CA SER A 111 -5.96 5.50 -6.51
C SER A 111 -5.60 6.31 -7.74
N GLY A 112 -5.06 7.52 -7.60
CA GLY A 112 -4.69 8.34 -8.75
C GLY A 112 -3.50 7.81 -9.54
N LEU A 113 -2.52 7.18 -8.87
CA LEU A 113 -1.43 6.49 -9.56
C LEU A 113 -1.95 5.27 -10.34
N ALA A 114 -2.87 4.51 -9.76
CA ALA A 114 -3.52 3.39 -10.43
C ALA A 114 -4.37 3.84 -11.63
N LEU A 115 -5.08 4.98 -11.51
CA LEU A 115 -5.82 5.59 -12.61
C LEU A 115 -4.89 6.01 -13.75
N ALA A 116 -3.80 6.73 -13.47
CA ALA A 116 -2.85 7.10 -14.53
C ALA A 116 -2.22 5.88 -15.20
N PHE A 117 -1.90 4.84 -14.43
CA PHE A 117 -1.45 3.57 -15.00
C PHE A 117 -2.52 2.95 -15.91
N ALA A 118 -3.77 2.93 -15.48
CA ALA A 118 -4.90 2.42 -16.25
C ALA A 118 -5.26 3.28 -17.48
N GLU A 119 -5.09 4.60 -17.44
CA GLU A 119 -5.26 5.46 -18.62
C GLU A 119 -4.18 5.19 -19.67
N VAL A 120 -2.94 4.91 -19.23
CA VAL A 120 -1.82 4.62 -20.13
C VAL A 120 -1.87 3.21 -20.70
N ARG A 121 -2.34 2.22 -19.93
CA ARG A 121 -2.28 0.80 -20.27
C ARG A 121 -3.64 0.15 -20.54
N GLY A 122 -4.70 0.75 -20.03
CA GLY A 122 -6.02 0.15 -20.02
C GLY A 122 -6.83 0.46 -21.27
N ARG A 123 -8.03 -0.12 -21.31
CA ARG A 123 -8.97 -0.03 -22.44
C ARG A 123 -10.25 0.74 -22.09
N GLY A 124 -10.36 1.24 -20.86
CA GLY A 124 -11.52 1.98 -20.39
C GLY A 124 -11.58 2.04 -18.87
N LEU A 125 -12.32 3.03 -18.38
CA LEU A 125 -12.64 3.25 -16.97
C LEU A 125 -14.16 3.36 -16.82
N CYS A 126 -14.70 2.74 -15.78
CA CYS A 126 -16.11 2.93 -15.42
C CYS A 126 -16.29 2.81 -13.90
N SER A 127 -17.43 3.24 -13.37
CA SER A 127 -17.75 3.16 -11.94
C SER A 127 -18.83 2.12 -11.66
N VAL A 128 -18.68 1.34 -10.58
CA VAL A 128 -19.66 0.33 -10.14
C VAL A 128 -19.85 0.31 -8.64
N GLY A 129 -21.04 -0.08 -8.19
CA GLY A 129 -21.35 -0.42 -6.81
C GLY A 129 -21.61 0.76 -5.88
N ASP A 130 -22.01 0.43 -4.64
CA ASP A 130 -22.13 1.36 -3.52
C ASP A 130 -21.43 0.77 -2.29
N PRO A 131 -20.36 1.40 -1.77
CA PRO A 131 -19.73 2.63 -2.25
C PRO A 131 -18.99 2.45 -3.59
N PRO A 132 -18.94 3.49 -4.44
CA PRO A 132 -18.45 3.36 -5.81
C PRO A 132 -16.96 3.03 -5.86
N ILE A 133 -16.63 1.97 -6.61
CA ILE A 133 -15.25 1.64 -6.99
C ILE A 133 -15.06 1.94 -8.47
N THR A 134 -13.83 2.32 -8.84
CA THR A 134 -13.48 2.54 -10.24
C THR A 134 -12.95 1.23 -10.82
N LEU A 135 -13.64 0.67 -11.82
CA LEU A 135 -13.12 -0.44 -12.61
C LEU A 135 -12.20 0.11 -13.69
N ALA A 136 -11.01 -0.48 -13.77
CA ALA A 136 -10.01 -0.17 -14.78
C ALA A 136 -9.62 -1.45 -15.52
N PHE A 137 -9.89 -1.50 -16.82
CA PHE A 137 -9.60 -2.69 -17.63
C PHE A 137 -8.18 -2.63 -18.16
N VAL A 138 -7.26 -3.37 -17.54
CA VAL A 138 -5.86 -3.42 -17.92
C VAL A 138 -5.55 -4.81 -18.47
N PRO A 139 -4.81 -4.96 -19.59
CA PRO A 139 -4.40 -6.27 -20.09
C PRO A 139 -3.43 -6.92 -19.09
N GLN A 140 -3.97 -7.68 -18.13
CA GLN A 140 -3.21 -8.50 -17.18
C GLN A 140 -3.67 -9.97 -17.23
N SER A 141 -2.80 -10.84 -16.70
CA SER A 141 -2.72 -12.28 -16.93
C SER A 141 -4.06 -13.03 -16.91
N LYS A 142 -4.21 -13.97 -17.85
CA LYS A 142 -5.43 -14.76 -18.13
C LYS A 142 -6.11 -15.39 -16.90
N ASP A 143 -5.38 -15.57 -15.80
CA ASP A 143 -5.81 -16.36 -14.63
C ASP A 143 -6.12 -15.52 -13.37
N HIS A 144 -5.94 -14.18 -13.41
CA HIS A 144 -6.23 -13.31 -12.26
C HIS A 144 -7.41 -12.36 -12.54
N PRO A 145 -8.49 -12.41 -11.72
CA PRO A 145 -9.69 -11.60 -11.95
C PRO A 145 -9.45 -10.09 -11.78
N GLY A 146 -8.45 -9.73 -10.99
CA GLY A 146 -8.01 -8.35 -10.79
C GLY A 146 -7.34 -8.16 -9.44
N SER A 147 -7.03 -6.91 -9.12
CA SER A 147 -6.54 -6.52 -7.80
C SER A 147 -6.95 -5.08 -7.47
N MET A 148 -7.27 -4.84 -6.20
CA MET A 148 -7.64 -3.52 -5.71
C MET A 148 -6.43 -2.66 -5.36
N VAL A 149 -6.34 -1.48 -5.96
CA VAL A 149 -5.32 -0.46 -5.68
C VAL A 149 -6.00 0.85 -5.27
N GLY A 150 -6.06 1.10 -3.96
CA GLY A 150 -6.84 2.21 -3.42
C GLY A 150 -8.33 1.98 -3.63
N GLU A 151 -8.95 2.82 -4.46
CA GLU A 151 -10.35 2.75 -4.91
C GLU A 151 -10.49 2.24 -6.36
N VAL A 152 -9.38 1.80 -6.98
CA VAL A 152 -9.34 1.35 -8.37
C VAL A 152 -9.14 -0.15 -8.42
N PHE A 153 -10.11 -0.87 -8.96
CA PHE A 153 -10.00 -2.29 -9.24
C PHE A 153 -9.40 -2.48 -10.64
N LEU A 154 -8.14 -2.93 -10.67
CA LEU A 154 -7.46 -3.27 -11.92
C LEU A 154 -7.92 -4.66 -12.35
N SER A 155 -8.78 -4.73 -13.35
CA SER A 155 -9.36 -5.98 -13.84
C SER A 155 -8.84 -6.34 -15.23
N SER A 156 -8.81 -7.64 -15.52
CA SER A 156 -8.67 -8.13 -16.89
C SER A 156 -9.85 -7.64 -17.75
N PRO A 157 -9.64 -7.30 -19.04
CA PRO A 157 -10.69 -6.80 -19.95
C PRO A 157 -11.85 -7.77 -20.21
N THR A 158 -11.85 -8.96 -19.61
CA THR A 158 -12.89 -9.98 -19.79
C THR A 158 -13.55 -10.42 -18.47
N PRO A 159 -14.36 -9.58 -17.79
CA PRO A 159 -15.25 -10.10 -16.77
C PRO A 159 -16.68 -10.23 -17.33
N ARG A 160 -17.11 -11.47 -17.60
CA ARG A 160 -18.54 -11.80 -17.71
C ARG A 160 -19.09 -11.97 -16.30
N ILE A 161 -19.38 -10.87 -15.59
CA ILE A 161 -19.88 -10.93 -14.22
C ILE A 161 -21.37 -10.56 -14.20
N ASN A 162 -22.19 -11.49 -13.70
CA ASN A 162 -23.61 -11.23 -13.42
C ASN A 162 -23.75 -10.08 -12.38
N PRO A 163 -24.72 -9.16 -12.51
CA PRO A 163 -24.96 -8.06 -11.58
C PRO A 163 -24.94 -8.43 -10.08
N VAL A 164 -25.55 -9.56 -9.70
CA VAL A 164 -25.56 -10.03 -8.30
C VAL A 164 -24.14 -10.33 -7.83
N ARG A 165 -23.35 -10.99 -8.68
CA ARG A 165 -21.94 -11.29 -8.42
C ARG A 165 -21.09 -10.02 -8.44
N ALA A 166 -21.43 -9.03 -9.28
CA ALA A 166 -20.77 -7.73 -9.29
C ALA A 166 -21.01 -6.96 -7.98
N ALA A 167 -22.22 -6.98 -7.43
CA ALA A 167 -22.53 -6.36 -6.15
C ALA A 167 -21.83 -7.05 -4.97
N MET A 168 -21.75 -8.39 -4.98
CA MET A 168 -20.96 -9.15 -3.98
C MET A 168 -19.47 -8.80 -4.08
N LEU A 169 -18.93 -8.80 -5.29
CA LEU A 169 -17.54 -8.44 -5.55
C LEU A 169 -17.27 -7.02 -5.09
N ALA A 170 -18.11 -6.05 -5.43
CA ALA A 170 -17.96 -4.66 -4.98
C ALA A 170 -17.93 -4.53 -3.44
N ARG A 171 -18.71 -5.34 -2.70
CA ARG A 171 -18.64 -5.39 -1.23
C ARG A 171 -17.32 -5.96 -0.72
N HIS A 172 -16.78 -6.97 -1.39
CA HIS A 172 -15.45 -7.52 -1.09
C HIS A 172 -14.36 -6.48 -1.37
N GLU A 173 -14.33 -5.91 -2.57
CA GLU A 173 -13.35 -4.89 -2.97
C GLU A 173 -13.41 -3.62 -2.10
N SER A 174 -14.61 -3.22 -1.67
CA SER A 174 -14.81 -2.09 -0.77
C SER A 174 -14.11 -2.29 0.58
N ARG A 175 -13.93 -3.53 1.05
CA ARG A 175 -13.18 -3.81 2.29
C ARG A 175 -11.67 -3.68 2.08
N HIS A 176 -11.17 -4.00 0.88
CA HIS A 176 -9.78 -3.67 0.52
C HIS A 176 -9.52 -2.16 0.48
N VAL A 177 -10.51 -1.33 0.11
CA VAL A 177 -10.38 0.15 0.23
C VAL A 177 -10.13 0.57 1.68
N ASP A 178 -10.83 -0.03 2.64
CA ASP A 178 -10.66 0.27 4.05
C ASP A 178 -9.25 -0.17 4.54
N GLN A 179 -8.77 -1.34 4.10
CA GLN A 179 -7.40 -1.80 4.35
C GLN A 179 -6.37 -0.80 3.79
N TRP A 180 -6.58 -0.34 2.55
CA TRP A 180 -5.73 0.68 1.93
C TRP A 180 -5.72 2.00 2.72
N ALA A 181 -6.87 2.46 3.20
CA ALA A 181 -6.97 3.69 3.98
C ALA A 181 -6.20 3.60 5.31
N VAL A 182 -6.35 2.48 6.03
CA VAL A 182 -5.63 2.22 7.29
C VAL A 182 -4.13 2.15 7.04
N CYS A 183 -3.69 1.34 6.08
CA CYS A 183 -2.27 1.17 5.79
C CYS A 183 -1.62 2.45 5.25
N SER A 184 -2.31 3.21 4.41
CA SER A 184 -1.81 4.51 3.91
C SER A 184 -1.61 5.52 5.04
N THR A 185 -2.48 5.49 6.05
CA THR A 185 -2.33 6.35 7.24
C THR A 185 -1.13 5.93 8.09
N ILE A 186 -0.94 4.64 8.30
CA ILE A 186 0.13 4.12 9.18
C ILE A 186 1.51 4.26 8.52
N GLY A 187 1.66 3.79 7.28
CA GLY A 187 2.95 3.62 6.62
C GLY A 187 3.05 4.22 5.21
N GLY A 188 2.10 5.08 4.83
CA GLY A 188 2.06 5.65 3.49
C GLY A 188 1.65 4.64 2.42
N ILE A 189 1.79 5.05 1.16
CA ILE A 189 1.33 4.30 -0.02
C ILE A 189 1.97 2.92 -0.21
N GLY A 190 3.07 2.63 0.49
CA GLY A 190 3.80 1.38 0.37
C GLY A 190 3.44 0.30 1.39
N LEU A 191 2.68 0.62 2.45
CA LEU A 191 2.49 -0.34 3.55
C LEU A 191 1.61 -1.52 3.17
N LEU A 192 0.45 -1.30 2.54
CA LEU A 192 -0.45 -2.41 2.21
C LEU A 192 0.20 -3.40 1.23
N PRO A 193 0.83 -2.99 0.10
CA PRO A 193 1.48 -3.94 -0.80
C PRO A 193 2.54 -4.80 -0.12
N VAL A 194 3.33 -4.21 0.78
CA VAL A 194 4.35 -4.95 1.54
C VAL A 194 3.70 -5.92 2.52
N ALA A 195 2.72 -5.46 3.30
CA ALA A 195 2.03 -6.31 4.27
C ALA A 195 1.29 -7.47 3.59
N TYR A 196 0.62 -7.18 2.48
CA TYR A 196 -0.08 -8.16 1.66
C TYR A 196 0.88 -9.19 1.05
N LEU A 197 2.04 -8.76 0.54
CA LEU A 197 3.07 -9.67 0.04
C LEU A 197 3.60 -10.59 1.15
N VAL A 198 3.90 -10.03 2.33
CA VAL A 198 4.35 -10.84 3.47
C VAL A 198 3.28 -11.87 3.82
N ASP A 199 2.03 -11.43 4.00
CA ASP A 199 0.95 -12.32 4.40
C ASP A 199 0.65 -13.38 3.34
N SER A 200 0.56 -13.02 2.05
CA SER A 200 0.31 -13.97 0.95
C SER A 200 1.41 -15.01 0.76
N THR A 201 2.67 -14.67 1.07
CA THR A 201 3.77 -15.64 1.03
C THR A 201 3.72 -16.63 2.19
N VAL A 202 3.24 -16.21 3.36
CA VAL A 202 3.09 -17.08 4.55
C VAL A 202 1.79 -17.88 4.48
N TYR A 203 0.68 -17.23 4.16
CA TYR A 203 -0.69 -17.74 4.07
C TYR A 203 -1.26 -17.50 2.66
N PRO A 204 -1.14 -18.47 1.74
CA PRO A 204 -1.54 -18.31 0.34
C PRO A 204 -3.06 -18.40 0.14
N GLY A 205 -3.56 -17.72 -0.90
CA GLY A 205 -4.94 -17.88 -1.37
C GLY A 205 -5.97 -17.48 -0.31
N SER A 206 -6.97 -18.34 -0.08
CA SER A 206 -8.04 -18.12 0.90
C SER A 206 -7.57 -18.15 2.36
N GLU A 207 -6.34 -18.58 2.63
CA GLU A 207 -5.74 -18.46 3.97
C GLU A 207 -5.18 -17.06 4.26
N ASN A 208 -5.04 -16.20 3.24
CA ASN A 208 -4.56 -14.84 3.40
C ASN A 208 -5.51 -14.00 4.28
N HIS A 209 -4.97 -13.35 5.30
CA HIS A 209 -5.76 -12.60 6.28
C HIS A 209 -6.42 -11.34 5.69
N PHE A 210 -5.79 -10.72 4.69
CA PHE A 210 -6.41 -9.59 3.98
C PHE A 210 -7.61 -10.04 3.15
N GLU A 211 -7.51 -11.19 2.48
CA GLU A 211 -8.63 -11.79 1.73
C GLU A 211 -9.75 -12.26 2.66
N GLN A 212 -9.41 -12.91 3.78
CA GLN A 212 -10.39 -13.33 4.78
C GLN A 212 -11.14 -12.14 5.40
N SER A 213 -10.42 -11.08 5.77
CA SER A 213 -11.06 -9.87 6.30
C SER A 213 -11.88 -9.11 5.25
N ALA A 214 -11.52 -9.22 3.96
CA ALA A 214 -12.33 -8.75 2.84
C ALA A 214 -13.56 -9.64 2.56
N GLY A 215 -13.61 -10.84 3.13
CA GLY A 215 -14.71 -11.79 3.05
C GLY A 215 -14.67 -12.61 1.77
N LEU A 216 -14.26 -13.87 1.91
CA LEU A 216 -14.04 -14.80 0.80
C LEU A 216 -15.28 -15.05 -0.05
N ASP A 217 -16.43 -15.28 0.59
CA ASP A 217 -17.69 -15.57 -0.11
C ASP A 217 -18.11 -14.43 -1.04
N ALA A 218 -17.91 -13.18 -0.59
CA ALA A 218 -18.24 -12.00 -1.36
C ALA A 218 -17.29 -11.81 -2.57
N GLY A 219 -16.03 -12.24 -2.44
CA GLY A 219 -15.05 -12.26 -3.53
C GLY A 219 -15.22 -13.46 -4.49
N GLY A 220 -16.06 -14.44 -4.11
CA GLY A 220 -16.21 -15.69 -4.85
C GLY A 220 -14.99 -16.62 -4.74
N TYR A 221 -14.19 -16.45 -3.68
CA TYR A 221 -13.10 -17.35 -3.36
C TYR A 221 -13.63 -18.64 -2.73
N ALA A 222 -12.92 -19.75 -2.95
CA ALA A 222 -13.17 -20.96 -2.19
C ALA A 222 -12.89 -20.71 -0.70
N PRO A 223 -13.64 -21.35 0.22
CA PRO A 223 -13.31 -21.29 1.64
C PRO A 223 -11.89 -21.84 1.88
N PRO A 224 -11.24 -21.46 3.00
CA PRO A 224 -9.97 -22.07 3.39
C PRO A 224 -10.17 -23.57 3.62
N PRO A 225 -9.12 -24.40 3.41
CA PRO A 225 -9.21 -25.82 3.66
C PRO A 225 -9.53 -26.13 5.13
N HIS A 226 -10.19 -27.26 5.36
CA HIS A 226 -10.51 -27.76 6.70
C HIS A 226 -9.93 -29.18 6.87
N PRO A 227 -8.87 -29.35 7.70
CA PRO A 227 -8.20 -28.33 8.52
C PRO A 227 -7.37 -27.32 7.69
N PRO A 228 -7.07 -26.13 8.23
CA PRO A 228 -6.16 -25.19 7.58
C PRO A 228 -4.79 -25.80 7.32
N VAL A 229 -4.18 -25.46 6.19
CA VAL A 229 -2.78 -25.81 5.86
C VAL A 229 -1.84 -25.02 6.77
N GLY A 230 -2.15 -23.76 7.03
CA GLY A 230 -1.40 -22.90 7.93
C GLY A 230 -0.14 -22.28 7.29
N PRO A 231 0.74 -21.67 8.10
CA PRO A 231 1.86 -20.89 7.60
C PRO A 231 2.88 -21.78 6.88
N ARG A 232 3.31 -21.36 5.69
CA ARG A 232 4.38 -22.05 4.94
C ARG A 232 5.71 -21.97 5.71
N PRO A 233 6.30 -23.11 6.16
CA PRO A 233 7.49 -23.07 7.03
C PRO A 233 8.68 -22.34 6.43
N TRP A 234 8.92 -22.53 5.12
CA TRP A 234 10.00 -21.84 4.40
C TRP A 234 9.79 -20.32 4.35
N ALA A 235 8.54 -19.86 4.19
CA ALA A 235 8.21 -18.45 4.12
C ALA A 235 8.38 -17.78 5.49
N VAL A 236 7.97 -18.47 6.57
CA VAL A 236 8.24 -18.04 7.94
C VAL A 236 9.74 -17.92 8.17
N ALA A 237 10.52 -18.95 7.84
CA ALA A 237 11.97 -18.92 7.99
C ALA A 237 12.61 -17.75 7.20
N PHE A 238 12.15 -17.52 5.96
CA PHE A 238 12.60 -16.40 5.13
C PHE A 238 12.32 -15.05 5.79
N TRP A 239 11.09 -14.78 6.22
CA TRP A 239 10.74 -13.50 6.83
C TRP A 239 11.38 -13.30 8.21
N VAL A 240 11.52 -14.36 9.01
CA VAL A 240 12.31 -14.32 10.25
C VAL A 240 13.76 -13.96 9.93
N ALA A 241 14.38 -14.56 8.92
CA ALA A 241 15.74 -14.21 8.51
C ALA A 241 15.84 -12.73 8.06
N VAL A 242 14.87 -12.22 7.30
CA VAL A 242 14.80 -10.81 6.90
C VAL A 242 14.72 -9.89 8.14
N VAL A 243 13.82 -10.19 9.08
CA VAL A 243 13.66 -9.45 10.34
C VAL A 243 14.94 -9.50 11.16
N LEU A 244 15.59 -10.66 11.28
CA LEU A 244 16.85 -10.82 12.01
C LEU A 244 17.99 -10.05 11.34
N VAL A 245 18.08 -10.03 10.00
CA VAL A 245 19.11 -9.26 9.28
C VAL A 245 18.91 -7.76 9.48
N ILE A 246 17.66 -7.27 9.42
CA ILE A 246 17.34 -5.86 9.67
C ILE A 246 17.57 -5.53 11.16
N GLY A 247 17.06 -6.36 12.07
CA GLY A 247 17.14 -6.21 13.52
C GLY A 247 18.57 -6.26 14.04
N ARG A 248 19.38 -7.23 13.62
CA ARG A 248 20.81 -7.34 13.97
C ARG A 248 21.58 -6.08 13.59
N ARG A 249 21.28 -5.46 12.45
CA ARG A 249 21.89 -4.18 12.04
C ARG A 249 21.51 -3.05 13.00
N ARG A 250 20.25 -3.00 13.46
CA ARG A 250 19.76 -1.99 14.42
C ARG A 250 20.26 -2.21 15.84
N ILE A 251 20.26 -3.45 16.33
CA ILE A 251 20.79 -3.81 17.65
C ILE A 251 22.28 -3.51 17.72
N ARG A 252 23.08 -3.92 16.71
CA ARG A 252 24.50 -3.56 16.65
C ARG A 252 24.72 -2.05 16.65
N TRP A 253 23.87 -1.30 15.95
CA TRP A 253 23.91 0.16 15.97
C TRP A 253 23.63 0.73 17.36
N ALA A 254 22.56 0.26 18.01
CA ALA A 254 22.15 0.72 19.34
C ALA A 254 23.21 0.39 20.40
N VAL A 255 23.67 -0.87 20.45
CA VAL A 255 24.73 -1.32 21.38
C VAL A 255 26.01 -0.51 21.18
N ARG A 256 26.47 -0.31 19.94
CA ARG A 256 27.67 0.51 19.67
C ARG A 256 27.51 1.97 20.09
N THR A 257 26.30 2.51 19.99
CA THR A 257 26.01 3.91 20.38
C THR A 257 25.93 4.06 21.90
N LEU A 258 25.42 3.05 22.60
CA LEU A 258 25.27 3.06 24.07
C LEU A 258 26.58 2.74 24.80
N VAL A 259 27.38 1.77 24.31
CA VAL A 259 28.55 1.24 25.01
C VAL A 259 29.81 2.12 24.84
N ARG A 260 29.96 2.88 23.75
CA ARG A 260 31.22 3.60 23.47
C ARG A 260 31.15 5.09 23.80
N ARG A 261 31.64 5.45 24.99
CA ARG A 261 32.05 6.83 25.33
C ARG A 261 33.48 7.19 24.88
N HIS A 262 34.38 6.23 24.56
CA HIS A 262 35.84 6.52 24.53
C HIS A 262 36.71 5.89 23.41
N SER A 263 36.17 5.32 22.33
CA SER A 263 37.06 4.77 21.29
C SER A 263 37.58 5.82 20.31
N THR A 264 38.87 5.78 20.03
CA THR A 264 39.52 6.47 18.92
C THR A 264 38.98 5.92 17.59
N HIS A 265 38.60 6.80 16.68
CA HIS A 265 38.05 6.46 15.38
C HIS A 265 38.80 7.22 14.30
N ALA A 266 38.86 6.65 13.09
CA ALA A 266 39.25 7.41 11.91
C ALA A 266 38.39 8.68 11.84
N PRO A 267 38.97 9.86 11.55
CA PRO A 267 38.29 11.15 11.65
C PRO A 267 37.03 11.27 10.77
N ASP A 268 36.93 10.45 9.71
CA ASP A 268 35.83 10.37 8.75
C ASP A 268 34.76 9.29 9.08
N ARG A 269 34.97 8.49 10.13
CA ARG A 269 34.10 7.34 10.45
C ARG A 269 33.51 7.41 11.85
N CYS A 270 32.21 7.15 11.94
CA CYS A 270 31.54 6.99 13.22
C CYS A 270 31.76 5.58 13.79
N PRO A 271 31.59 5.39 15.11
CA PRO A 271 31.73 4.08 15.78
C PRO A 271 30.94 2.93 15.14
N VAL A 272 29.86 3.25 14.44
CA VAL A 272 29.03 2.27 13.73
C VAL A 272 29.76 1.68 12.52
N HIS A 273 30.59 2.49 11.85
CA HIS A 273 31.25 2.15 10.59
C HIS A 273 32.76 1.96 10.71
N THR A 274 33.32 2.08 11.91
CA THR A 274 34.70 1.65 12.18
C THR A 274 34.74 0.12 12.24
N PRO A 275 35.53 -0.54 11.38
CA PRO A 275 35.82 -1.97 11.54
C PRO A 275 36.70 -2.17 12.78
N GLY A 276 36.41 -3.19 13.59
CA GLY A 276 37.23 -3.58 14.75
C GLY A 276 36.72 -3.07 16.11
N TRP A 277 36.70 -3.98 17.09
CA TRP A 277 36.89 -3.62 18.49
C TRP A 277 38.40 -3.75 18.72
N THR A 278 39.09 -2.64 18.95
CA THR A 278 40.33 -2.68 19.74
C THR A 278 39.93 -2.76 21.20
#